data_AF-A0A381WAE3-F1
#
_entry.id   AF-A0A381WAE3-F1
#
_cell.length_a   1.000
_cell.length_b   1.000
_cell.length_c   1.000
_cell.angle_alpha   90.00
_cell.angle_beta   90.00
_cell.angle_gamma   90.00
#
_symmetry.space_group_name_H-M   'P 1'
#
loop_
_entity.id
_entity.type
_entity.pdbx_description
1 polymer ?
#
loop_
_entity_poly.entity_id
_entity_poly.type
_entity_poly.pdbx_seq_one_letter_code
_entity_poly.pdbx_strand_id
1 'polypeptide(L)'
;MKKLFITLGIIFLFSCEPFVTEFDDLTDAIMYQAANKTSHQYDGADLKVVTWNIRFGIARFPFFGDSCGDGVILDDVAIERNMLAIADSIVAMDADIVLLQEVDVSSKRTGYMDQVQFLLDNTHLNYGCYASMWKADYIPSDGIGRIDAGNAILSKYVLTDAERIQLRLRTDQDGLTKYFYLRRNIVKAKIPALA
;
A
#
# COMPACT_ATOMS: atom_id res chain seq x y z
N MET A 1 -30.70 28.27 24.07
CA MET A 1 -30.01 28.54 22.80
C MET A 1 -28.48 28.50 22.94
N LYS A 2 -27.81 29.36 23.73
CA LYS A 2 -26.34 29.29 23.91
C LYS A 2 -25.78 27.91 24.33
N LYS A 3 -26.44 27.22 25.27
CA LYS A 3 -26.02 25.85 25.67
C LYS A 3 -26.16 24.84 24.53
N LEU A 4 -27.19 24.97 23.68
CA LEU A 4 -27.41 24.09 22.52
C LEU A 4 -26.31 24.29 21.46
N PHE A 5 -25.89 25.53 21.20
CA PHE A 5 -24.79 25.81 20.27
C PHE A 5 -23.43 25.31 20.78
N ILE A 6 -23.18 25.39 22.08
CA ILE A 6 -21.95 24.85 22.69
C ILE A 6 -21.95 23.32 22.62
N THR A 7 -23.06 22.67 22.94
CA THR A 7 -23.19 21.21 22.83
C THR A 7 -23.05 20.73 21.39
N LEU A 8 -23.65 21.44 20.41
CA LEU A 8 -23.54 21.09 18.99
C LEU A 8 -22.12 21.30 18.45
N GLY A 9 -21.41 22.35 18.90
CA GLY A 9 -20.00 22.58 18.56
C GLY A 9 -19.07 21.52 19.14
N ILE A 10 -19.33 21.05 20.37
CA ILE A 10 -18.58 19.95 20.98
C ILE A 10 -18.82 18.64 20.21
N ILE A 11 -20.06 18.33 19.85
CA ILE A 11 -20.37 17.13 19.04
C ILE A 11 -19.66 17.19 17.69
N PHE A 12 -19.65 18.34 17.00
CA PHE A 12 -18.92 18.49 15.73
C PHE A 12 -17.41 18.27 15.87
N LEU A 13 -16.80 18.72 16.98
CA LEU A 13 -15.36 18.53 17.23
C LEU A 13 -15.00 17.08 17.58
N PHE A 14 -15.94 16.30 18.15
CA PHE A 14 -15.73 14.89 18.51
C PHE A 14 -16.28 13.89 17.48
N SER A 15 -17.01 14.34 16.46
CA SER A 15 -17.54 13.50 15.37
C SER A 15 -16.65 13.49 14.11
N CYS A 16 -15.53 14.21 14.10
CA CYS A 16 -14.57 14.12 13.00
C CYS A 16 -13.67 12.89 13.21
N GLU A 17 -13.74 11.94 12.28
CA GLU A 17 -12.66 10.97 12.13
C GLU A 17 -11.34 11.72 11.86
N PRO A 18 -10.21 11.26 12.41
CA PRO A 18 -8.92 11.87 12.16
C PRO A 18 -8.56 11.75 10.68
N PHE A 19 -8.02 12.83 10.10
CA PHE A 19 -7.59 12.86 8.68
C PHE A 19 -6.48 11.86 8.35
N VAL A 20 -5.73 11.43 9.37
CA VAL A 20 -4.64 10.47 9.27
C VAL A 20 -5.04 9.22 10.04
N THR A 21 -4.89 8.06 9.41
CA THR A 21 -5.11 6.78 10.08
C THR A 21 -3.92 6.48 10.99
N GLU A 22 -4.20 6.30 12.28
CA GLU A 22 -3.25 5.71 13.22
C GLU A 22 -3.38 4.19 13.22
N PHE A 23 -2.33 3.51 13.65
CA PHE A 23 -2.29 2.05 13.68
C PHE A 23 -1.77 1.59 15.03
N ASP A 24 -2.35 0.51 15.54
CA ASP A 24 -1.82 -0.18 16.71
C ASP A 24 -0.49 -0.88 16.39
N ASP A 25 0.22 -1.30 17.44
CA ASP A 25 1.52 -1.98 17.32
C ASP A 25 1.45 -3.25 16.47
N LEU A 26 0.31 -3.94 16.53
CA LEU A 26 0.00 -5.14 15.75
C LEU A 26 -1.45 -5.07 15.27
N THR A 27 -1.66 -5.17 13.96
CA THR A 27 -3.00 -5.27 13.36
C THR A 27 -3.01 -6.30 12.24
N ASP A 28 -4.18 -6.73 11.79
CA ASP A 28 -4.30 -7.59 10.61
C ASP A 28 -3.95 -6.80 9.33
N ALA A 29 -3.33 -7.51 8.37
CA ALA A 29 -3.14 -7.00 7.02
C ALA A 29 -4.39 -7.30 6.16
N ILE A 30 -4.63 -6.48 5.14
CA ILE A 30 -5.73 -6.66 4.20
C ILE A 30 -5.40 -7.81 3.27
N MET A 31 -6.30 -8.80 3.19
CA MET A 31 -6.13 -9.97 2.33
C MET A 31 -6.70 -9.73 0.94
N TYR A 32 -6.00 -10.22 -0.07
CA TYR A 32 -6.33 -10.09 -1.48
C TYR A 32 -6.34 -11.46 -2.17
N GLN A 33 -7.10 -11.55 -3.25
CA GLN A 33 -7.11 -12.71 -4.13
C GLN A 33 -7.26 -12.26 -5.58
N ALA A 34 -6.56 -12.93 -6.49
CA ALA A 34 -6.76 -12.74 -7.92
C ALA A 34 -8.21 -13.09 -8.31
N ALA A 35 -8.76 -12.33 -9.25
CA ALA A 35 -10.09 -12.55 -9.81
C ALA A 35 -10.19 -13.95 -10.46
N ASN A 36 -9.14 -14.34 -11.18
CA ASN A 36 -8.99 -15.67 -11.76
C ASN A 36 -7.74 -16.33 -11.19
N LYS A 37 -7.92 -17.51 -10.57
CA LYS A 37 -6.81 -18.25 -9.98
C LYS A 37 -6.34 -19.35 -10.92
N THR A 38 -5.02 -19.50 -11.03
CA THR A 38 -4.38 -20.65 -11.64
C THR A 38 -4.16 -21.75 -10.61
N SER A 39 -4.23 -23.02 -11.02
CA SER A 39 -3.94 -24.13 -10.10
C SER A 39 -2.45 -24.17 -9.82
N HIS A 40 -2.05 -23.81 -8.60
CA HIS A 40 -0.69 -23.95 -8.11
C HIS A 40 -0.70 -24.82 -6.85
N GLN A 41 -0.03 -25.96 -6.91
CA GLN A 41 0.27 -26.81 -5.77
C GLN A 41 1.78 -26.77 -5.54
N TYR A 42 2.21 -26.59 -4.30
CA TYR A 42 3.63 -26.71 -3.97
C TYR A 42 4.04 -28.18 -4.05
N ASP A 43 5.09 -28.45 -4.82
CA ASP A 43 5.58 -29.80 -5.12
C ASP A 43 6.90 -30.13 -4.39
N GLY A 44 7.39 -29.22 -3.55
CA GLY A 44 8.66 -29.36 -2.84
C GLY A 44 9.88 -28.88 -3.63
N ALA A 45 9.69 -28.24 -4.79
CA ALA A 45 10.77 -27.62 -5.55
C ALA A 45 11.32 -26.33 -4.88
N ASP A 46 12.45 -25.84 -5.38
CA ASP A 46 13.05 -24.58 -4.93
C ASP A 46 12.09 -23.40 -5.16
N LEU A 47 12.01 -22.50 -4.18
CA LEU A 47 11.19 -21.29 -4.26
C LEU A 47 11.96 -20.10 -4.81
N LYS A 48 11.37 -19.39 -5.77
CA LYS A 48 11.85 -18.10 -6.23
C LYS A 48 11.11 -16.96 -5.53
N VAL A 49 11.80 -16.28 -4.64
CA VAL A 49 11.29 -15.11 -3.92
C VAL A 49 11.94 -13.84 -4.47
N VAL A 50 11.11 -12.88 -4.88
CA VAL A 50 11.55 -11.56 -5.36
C VAL A 50 11.19 -10.51 -4.31
N THR A 51 12.09 -9.56 -4.08
CA THR A 51 11.77 -8.32 -3.33
C THR A 51 11.96 -7.12 -4.24
N TRP A 52 10.98 -6.22 -4.27
CA TRP A 52 11.00 -5.08 -5.18
C TRP A 52 10.23 -3.87 -4.62
N ASN A 53 10.93 -2.75 -4.48
CA ASN A 53 10.30 -1.45 -4.36
C ASN A 53 9.89 -0.95 -5.75
N ILE A 54 8.59 -0.84 -5.99
CA ILE A 54 8.03 -0.48 -7.31
C ILE A 54 7.83 1.02 -7.51
N ARG A 55 8.24 1.84 -6.53
CA ARG A 55 8.06 3.30 -6.53
C ARG A 55 6.64 3.68 -6.95
N PHE A 56 5.64 3.05 -6.32
CA PHE A 56 4.20 3.26 -6.55
C PHE A 56 3.80 3.29 -8.04
N GLY A 57 4.49 2.54 -8.90
CA GLY A 57 4.14 2.41 -10.31
C GLY A 57 4.46 3.62 -11.19
N ILE A 58 5.25 4.60 -10.73
CA ILE A 58 5.50 5.83 -11.50
C ILE A 58 6.74 5.81 -12.40
N ALA A 59 7.46 4.67 -12.46
CA ALA A 59 8.64 4.49 -13.29
C ALA A 59 9.68 5.62 -13.14
N ARG A 60 9.93 6.41 -14.19
CA ARG A 60 10.88 7.54 -14.21
C ARG A 60 10.21 8.91 -14.13
N PHE A 61 8.92 8.97 -13.76
CA PHE A 61 8.23 10.24 -13.57
C PHE A 61 8.98 11.12 -12.55
N PRO A 62 9.20 12.43 -12.84
CA PRO A 62 9.96 13.35 -12.00
C PRO A 62 9.11 13.82 -10.81
N PHE A 63 8.91 12.92 -9.85
CA PHE A 63 8.09 13.14 -8.66
C PHE A 63 8.79 14.08 -7.67
N PHE A 64 8.06 15.09 -7.17
CA PHE A 64 8.58 16.13 -6.27
C PHE A 64 9.22 15.60 -4.97
N GLY A 65 8.74 14.43 -4.49
CA GLY A 65 9.23 13.80 -3.27
C GLY A 65 10.53 13.03 -3.45
N ASP A 66 10.91 12.75 -4.69
CA ASP A 66 12.25 12.29 -5.04
C ASP A 66 13.06 13.52 -5.43
N SER A 67 14.38 13.55 -5.21
CA SER A 67 15.22 14.75 -5.43
C SER A 67 15.30 15.25 -6.90
N CYS A 68 14.35 14.87 -7.75
CA CYS A 68 14.30 15.03 -9.19
C CYS A 68 12.86 15.39 -9.65
N GLY A 69 12.49 16.68 -9.64
CA GLY A 69 11.29 17.15 -10.33
C GLY A 69 10.28 17.95 -9.50
N ASP A 70 9.18 18.30 -10.15
CA ASP A 70 8.03 19.06 -9.61
C ASP A 70 6.68 18.36 -9.86
N GLY A 71 6.70 17.15 -10.43
CA GLY A 71 5.51 16.36 -10.73
C GLY A 71 4.90 15.74 -9.47
N VAL A 72 3.57 15.68 -9.41
CA VAL A 72 2.84 15.19 -8.22
C VAL A 72 1.87 14.06 -8.56
N ILE A 73 1.12 14.24 -9.65
CA ILE A 73 0.09 13.30 -10.11
C ILE A 73 0.52 12.81 -11.49
N LEU A 74 0.60 11.49 -11.65
CA LEU A 74 0.84 10.86 -12.94
C LEU A 74 -0.49 10.65 -13.68
N ASP A 75 -0.48 10.71 -15.01
CA ASP A 75 -1.67 10.42 -15.82
C ASP A 75 -2.02 8.92 -15.82
N ASP A 76 -3.32 8.61 -15.86
CA ASP A 76 -3.85 7.25 -15.73
C ASP A 76 -3.29 6.29 -16.80
N VAL A 77 -3.09 6.78 -18.03
CA VAL A 77 -2.54 5.99 -19.14
C VAL A 77 -1.09 5.60 -18.86
N ALA A 78 -0.28 6.51 -18.35
CA ALA A 78 1.09 6.20 -17.94
C ALA A 78 1.13 5.27 -16.72
N ILE A 79 0.22 5.44 -15.75
CA ILE A 79 0.11 4.54 -14.58
C ILE A 79 -0.18 3.12 -15.06
N GLU A 80 -1.20 2.91 -15.87
CA GLU A 80 -1.58 1.59 -16.38
C GLU A 80 -0.43 0.94 -17.17
N ARG A 81 0.19 1.69 -18.09
CA ARG A 81 1.34 1.20 -18.86
C ARG A 81 2.50 0.77 -17.95
N ASN A 82 2.82 1.56 -16.93
CA ASN A 82 3.92 1.24 -16.02
C ASN A 82 3.60 0.03 -15.15
N MET A 83 2.36 -0.09 -14.68
CA MET A 83 1.90 -1.22 -13.87
C MET A 83 1.85 -2.52 -14.69
N LEU A 84 1.46 -2.45 -15.96
CA LEU A 84 1.59 -3.58 -16.90
C LEU A 84 3.06 -4.00 -17.06
N ALA A 85 3.99 -3.05 -17.24
CA ALA A 85 5.41 -3.38 -17.35
C ALA A 85 5.98 -4.03 -16.07
N ILE A 86 5.50 -3.64 -14.90
CA ILE A 86 5.83 -4.28 -13.61
C ILE A 86 5.27 -5.71 -13.57
N ALA A 87 4.01 -5.90 -13.97
CA ALA A 87 3.38 -7.23 -14.04
C ALA A 87 4.13 -8.16 -15.01
N ASP A 88 4.43 -7.68 -16.22
CA ASP A 88 5.22 -8.42 -17.22
C ASP A 88 6.60 -8.81 -16.69
N SER A 89 7.25 -7.93 -15.91
CA SER A 89 8.53 -8.24 -15.27
C SER A 89 8.40 -9.34 -14.22
N ILE A 90 7.33 -9.32 -13.40
CA ILE A 90 7.04 -10.37 -12.41
C ILE A 90 6.79 -11.71 -13.11
N VAL A 91 6.03 -11.71 -14.21
CA VAL A 91 5.77 -12.91 -15.02
C VAL A 91 7.06 -13.44 -15.64
N ALA A 92 7.87 -12.57 -16.24
CA ALA A 92 9.14 -12.94 -16.87
C ALA A 92 10.16 -13.50 -15.87
N MET A 93 10.17 -12.99 -14.63
CA MET A 93 10.98 -13.55 -13.56
C MET A 93 10.48 -14.91 -13.08
N ASP A 94 9.20 -15.26 -13.35
CA ASP A 94 8.52 -16.46 -12.84
C ASP A 94 8.71 -16.60 -11.32
N ALA A 95 8.35 -15.55 -10.58
CA ALA A 95 8.44 -15.52 -9.12
C ALA A 95 7.30 -16.33 -8.48
N ASP A 96 7.59 -17.08 -7.42
CA ASP A 96 6.57 -17.79 -6.64
C ASP A 96 5.97 -16.88 -5.57
N ILE A 97 6.82 -15.99 -5.02
CA ILE A 97 6.48 -15.02 -3.98
C ILE A 97 7.14 -13.69 -4.34
N VAL A 98 6.41 -12.59 -4.20
CA VAL A 98 6.91 -11.23 -4.43
C VAL A 98 6.63 -10.36 -3.20
N LEU A 99 7.68 -9.77 -2.64
CA LEU A 99 7.64 -8.83 -1.52
C LEU A 99 7.76 -7.41 -2.08
N LEU A 100 6.67 -6.66 -2.05
CA LEU A 100 6.58 -5.34 -2.66
C LEU A 100 6.64 -4.23 -1.61
N GLN A 101 7.38 -3.16 -1.94
CA GLN A 101 7.38 -1.90 -1.21
C GLN A 101 6.90 -0.75 -2.09
N GLU A 102 6.39 0.30 -1.43
CA GLU A 102 5.81 1.48 -2.08
C GLU A 102 4.68 1.10 -3.04
N VAL A 103 3.71 0.34 -2.55
CA VAL A 103 2.50 0.01 -3.29
C VAL A 103 1.41 0.98 -2.90
N ASP A 104 0.74 1.59 -3.88
CA ASP A 104 -0.39 2.48 -3.63
C ASP A 104 -1.74 1.74 -3.79
N VAL A 105 -2.68 2.01 -2.89
CA VAL A 105 -4.06 1.54 -2.95
C VAL A 105 -5.00 2.74 -2.86
N SER A 106 -5.57 3.16 -3.97
CA SER A 106 -6.47 4.33 -4.02
C SER A 106 -5.79 5.67 -3.69
N SER A 107 -4.48 5.80 -3.89
CA SER A 107 -3.78 7.09 -3.75
C SER A 107 -4.07 8.03 -4.91
N LYS A 108 -4.25 9.33 -4.65
CA LYS A 108 -4.53 10.34 -5.69
C LYS A 108 -3.40 10.46 -6.71
N ARG A 109 -2.15 10.36 -6.26
CA ARG A 109 -0.95 10.49 -7.11
C ARG A 109 -0.82 9.41 -8.19
N THR A 110 -1.54 8.29 -8.02
CA THR A 110 -1.55 7.11 -8.90
C THR A 110 -2.96 6.82 -9.43
N GLY A 111 -3.78 7.86 -9.63
CA GLY A 111 -5.09 7.71 -10.28
C GLY A 111 -6.08 6.87 -9.49
N TYR A 112 -5.88 6.72 -8.17
CA TYR A 112 -6.69 5.88 -7.29
C TYR A 112 -6.69 4.38 -7.63
N MET A 113 -5.70 3.90 -8.38
CA MET A 113 -5.57 2.48 -8.69
C MET A 113 -5.34 1.65 -7.42
N ASP A 114 -5.97 0.47 -7.34
CA ASP A 114 -5.56 -0.58 -6.42
C ASP A 114 -4.44 -1.40 -7.08
N GLN A 115 -3.18 -1.06 -6.77
CA GLN A 115 -2.03 -1.68 -7.42
C GLN A 115 -1.84 -3.14 -6.99
N VAL A 116 -2.32 -3.52 -5.80
CA VAL A 116 -2.23 -4.91 -5.32
C VAL A 116 -3.15 -5.78 -6.16
N GLN A 117 -4.41 -5.36 -6.31
CA GLN A 117 -5.38 -6.08 -7.14
C GLN A 117 -4.95 -6.10 -8.61
N PHE A 118 -4.47 -4.97 -9.14
CA PHE A 118 -3.98 -4.88 -10.51
C PHE A 118 -2.89 -5.91 -10.80
N LEU A 119 -1.90 -6.05 -9.90
CA LEU A 119 -0.81 -7.01 -10.09
C LEU A 119 -1.29 -8.46 -9.97
N LEU A 120 -2.22 -8.77 -9.06
CA LEU A 120 -2.79 -10.11 -8.97
C LEU A 120 -3.56 -10.49 -10.24
N ASP A 121 -4.31 -9.55 -10.81
CA ASP A 121 -5.13 -9.82 -12.00
C ASP A 121 -4.31 -9.85 -13.31
N ASN A 122 -3.07 -9.38 -13.30
CA ASN A 122 -2.17 -9.34 -14.46
C ASN A 122 -0.91 -10.20 -14.30
N THR A 123 -0.84 -11.08 -13.30
CA THR A 123 0.25 -12.03 -13.11
C THR A 123 -0.28 -13.43 -12.82
N HIS A 124 0.62 -14.41 -12.65
CA HIS A 124 0.27 -15.77 -12.24
C HIS A 124 0.15 -15.93 -10.71
N LEU A 125 0.22 -14.84 -9.93
CA LEU A 125 0.11 -14.87 -8.48
C LEU A 125 -1.36 -14.84 -8.05
N ASN A 126 -1.73 -15.71 -7.12
CA ASN A 126 -3.14 -15.95 -6.77
C ASN A 126 -3.61 -15.20 -5.52
N TYR A 127 -2.70 -14.93 -4.60
CA TYR A 127 -3.00 -14.44 -3.26
C TYR A 127 -2.12 -13.26 -2.93
N GLY A 128 -2.68 -12.29 -2.21
CA GLY A 128 -1.93 -11.15 -1.71
C GLY A 128 -2.29 -10.80 -0.28
N CYS A 129 -1.41 -10.08 0.40
CA CYS A 129 -1.78 -9.27 1.55
C CYS A 129 -1.11 -7.91 1.47
N TYR A 130 -1.74 -6.89 2.05
CA TYR A 130 -1.29 -5.50 2.00
C TYR A 130 -1.46 -4.84 3.36
N ALA A 131 -0.52 -3.98 3.72
CA ALA A 131 -0.71 -3.10 4.86
C ALA A 131 -0.13 -1.71 4.62
N SER A 132 -0.95 -0.71 4.90
CA SER A 132 -0.60 0.70 4.77
C SER A 132 0.53 1.08 5.75
N MET A 133 1.55 1.73 5.20
CA MET A 133 2.58 2.45 5.96
C MET A 133 2.33 3.96 6.01
N TRP A 134 1.49 4.48 5.12
CA TRP A 134 1.09 5.88 5.10
C TRP A 134 -0.34 5.96 4.62
N LYS A 135 -1.28 6.38 5.48
CA LYS A 135 -2.70 6.43 5.14
C LYS A 135 -3.35 7.70 5.70
N ALA A 136 -3.88 8.51 4.80
CA ALA A 136 -4.58 9.74 5.11
C ALA A 136 -5.58 10.08 4.00
N ASP A 137 -6.76 10.54 4.38
CA ASP A 137 -7.78 10.95 3.44
C ASP A 137 -7.36 12.22 2.67
N TYR A 138 -6.53 13.05 3.29
CA TYR A 138 -5.98 14.24 2.67
C TYR A 138 -4.69 14.71 3.36
N ILE A 139 -3.59 14.80 2.60
CA ILE A 139 -2.34 15.44 3.03
C ILE A 139 -2.24 16.83 2.38
N PRO A 140 -2.12 17.91 3.18
CA PRO A 140 -2.06 19.28 2.69
C PRO A 140 -0.62 19.68 2.28
N SER A 141 0.07 18.85 1.51
CA SER A 141 1.44 19.11 1.01
C SER A 141 1.51 18.88 -0.49
N ASP A 142 2.05 19.86 -1.23
CA ASP A 142 2.43 19.75 -2.64
C ASP A 142 1.33 19.23 -3.59
N GLY A 143 0.06 19.30 -3.19
CA GLY A 143 -1.07 18.79 -3.97
C GLY A 143 -1.26 17.27 -3.95
N ILE A 144 -0.50 16.54 -3.13
CA ILE A 144 -0.50 15.07 -3.08
C ILE A 144 -1.87 14.48 -2.69
N GLY A 145 -2.59 15.15 -1.79
CA GLY A 145 -3.97 14.79 -1.41
C GLY A 145 -4.08 13.44 -0.70
N ARG A 146 -5.07 12.62 -1.10
CA ARG A 146 -5.30 11.29 -0.50
C ARG A 146 -4.13 10.36 -0.75
N ILE A 147 -3.69 9.67 0.30
CA ILE A 147 -2.65 8.64 0.23
C ILE A 147 -3.07 7.42 1.01
N ASP A 148 -2.87 6.26 0.41
CA ASP A 148 -2.78 4.98 1.11
C ASP A 148 -1.67 4.20 0.39
N ALA A 149 -0.48 4.27 0.97
CA ALA A 149 0.75 3.66 0.47
C ALA A 149 1.27 2.66 1.50
N GLY A 150 1.78 1.53 1.03
CA GLY A 150 2.10 0.39 1.89
C GLY A 150 3.09 -0.59 1.31
N ASN A 151 3.12 -1.75 1.95
CA ASN A 151 3.88 -2.92 1.52
C ASN A 151 2.89 -4.05 1.22
N ALA A 152 3.24 -4.92 0.27
CA ALA A 152 2.42 -6.07 -0.08
C ALA A 152 3.26 -7.34 -0.19
N ILE A 153 2.62 -8.49 0.04
CA ILE A 153 3.17 -9.81 -0.29
C ILE A 153 2.22 -10.42 -1.31
N LEU A 154 2.74 -10.84 -2.46
CA LEU A 154 2.00 -11.56 -3.50
C LEU A 154 2.56 -12.99 -3.60
N SER A 155 1.71 -13.98 -3.84
CA SER A 155 2.08 -15.39 -3.78
C SER A 155 1.24 -16.27 -4.71
N LYS A 156 1.86 -17.29 -5.32
CA LYS A 156 1.16 -18.40 -5.99
C LYS A 156 0.28 -19.19 -5.00
N TYR A 157 0.70 -19.26 -3.74
CA TYR A 157 0.12 -20.08 -2.67
C TYR A 157 -0.67 -19.25 -1.65
N VAL A 158 -1.64 -19.90 -0.98
CA VAL A 158 -2.51 -19.27 0.01
C VAL A 158 -1.68 -18.60 1.12
N LEU A 159 -2.03 -17.36 1.44
CA LEU A 159 -1.50 -16.61 2.57
C LEU A 159 -2.47 -16.70 3.75
N THR A 160 -1.96 -16.93 4.96
CA THR A 160 -2.72 -16.90 6.21
C THR A 160 -1.98 -16.07 7.26
N ASP A 161 -2.67 -15.73 8.36
CA ASP A 161 -2.07 -15.03 9.51
C ASP A 161 -1.29 -13.77 9.09
N ALA A 162 -1.89 -12.97 8.19
CA ALA A 162 -1.23 -11.79 7.65
C ALA A 162 -1.33 -10.64 8.65
N GLU A 163 -0.18 -10.16 9.10
CA GLU A 163 -0.03 -9.17 10.16
C GLU A 163 0.72 -7.94 9.64
N ARG A 164 0.30 -6.79 10.14
CA ARG A 164 1.00 -5.51 10.07
C ARG A 164 1.63 -5.22 11.42
N ILE A 165 2.94 -5.12 11.45
CA ILE A 165 3.72 -4.83 12.66
C ILE A 165 4.25 -3.40 12.57
N GLN A 166 3.90 -2.55 13.52
CA GLN A 166 4.31 -1.14 13.56
C GLN A 166 5.82 -1.00 13.81
N LEU A 167 6.48 -0.15 13.02
CA LEU A 167 7.84 0.31 13.30
C LEU A 167 7.83 1.65 14.03
N ARG A 168 8.93 1.96 14.71
CA ARG A 168 9.04 3.21 15.49
C ARG A 168 8.80 4.45 14.63
N LEU A 169 7.95 5.33 15.14
CA LEU A 169 7.70 6.64 14.55
C LEU A 169 8.94 7.53 14.68
N ARG A 170 9.18 8.35 13.65
CA ARG A 170 10.24 9.34 13.66
C ARG A 170 9.88 10.50 14.61
N THR A 171 10.85 10.97 15.39
CA THR A 171 10.61 11.96 16.47
C THR A 171 11.36 13.27 16.28
N ASP A 172 12.02 13.46 15.15
CA ASP A 172 12.85 14.62 14.80
C ASP A 172 12.10 15.72 14.01
N GLN A 173 10.76 15.64 13.92
CA GLN A 173 9.90 16.56 13.16
C GLN A 173 9.03 17.41 14.09
N ASP A 174 8.55 18.55 13.58
CA ASP A 174 7.51 19.32 14.25
C ASP A 174 6.20 18.51 14.37
N GLY A 175 5.31 18.94 15.27
CA GLY A 175 4.09 18.21 15.59
C GLY A 175 3.13 18.03 14.40
N LEU A 176 3.03 19.02 13.51
CA LEU A 176 2.12 18.96 12.37
C LEU A 176 2.67 18.01 11.30
N THR A 177 3.96 18.10 11.00
CA THR A 177 4.63 17.17 10.09
C THR A 177 4.55 15.74 10.62
N LYS A 178 4.80 15.54 11.93
CA LYS A 178 4.69 14.23 12.58
C LYS A 178 3.28 13.65 12.50
N TYR A 179 2.26 14.49 12.64
CA TYR A 179 0.86 14.07 12.53
C TYR A 179 0.59 13.40 11.17
N PHE A 180 0.99 14.04 10.07
CA PHE A 180 0.84 13.49 8.71
C PHE A 180 1.94 12.50 8.29
N TYR A 181 2.92 12.23 9.15
CA TYR A 181 4.05 11.38 8.77
C TYR A 181 3.66 9.91 8.63
N LEU A 182 4.37 9.20 7.76
CA LEU A 182 4.18 7.77 7.56
C LEU A 182 4.45 6.95 8.84
N ARG A 183 3.61 5.95 9.07
CA ARG A 183 3.68 4.93 10.12
C ARG A 183 4.26 3.64 9.52
N ARG A 184 5.59 3.59 9.34
CA ARG A 184 6.29 2.44 8.74
C ARG A 184 5.88 1.12 9.40
N ASN A 185 5.86 0.05 8.62
CA ASN A 185 5.46 -1.26 9.09
C ASN A 185 6.36 -2.38 8.53
N ILE A 186 6.22 -3.56 9.12
CA ILE A 186 6.58 -4.84 8.52
C ILE A 186 5.26 -5.55 8.19
N VAL A 187 5.20 -6.18 7.02
CA VAL A 187 4.12 -7.12 6.67
C VAL A 187 4.65 -8.53 6.80
N LYS A 188 3.93 -9.38 7.52
CA LYS A 188 4.27 -10.78 7.73
C LYS A 188 3.06 -11.64 7.37
N ALA A 189 3.28 -12.78 6.75
CA ALA A 189 2.22 -13.76 6.50
C ALA A 189 2.83 -15.18 6.55
N LYS A 190 1.97 -16.17 6.73
CA LYS A 190 2.33 -17.59 6.63
C LYS A 190 1.85 -18.15 5.29
N ILE A 191 2.57 -19.14 4.78
CA ILE A 191 2.15 -19.95 3.64
C ILE A 191 2.07 -21.40 4.12
N PRO A 192 0.89 -21.91 4.48
CA PRO A 192 0.75 -23.25 5.07
C PRO A 192 1.29 -24.38 4.19
N ALA A 193 1.27 -24.21 2.87
CA ALA A 193 1.80 -25.20 1.93
C ALA A 193 3.32 -25.39 2.00
N LEU A 194 4.05 -24.44 2.62
CA LEU A 194 5.52 -24.46 2.75
C LEU A 194 6.00 -24.84 4.15
N ALA A 195 5.07 -25.20 5.04
CA ALA A 195 5.35 -25.51 6.45
C ALA A 195 5.75 -26.97 6.68
#